data_AF-A0A832SRG6-F1
#
_entry.id   AF-A0A832SRG6-F1
#
_cell.length_a   1.000
_cell.length_b   1.000
_cell.length_c   1.000
_cell.angle_alpha   90.00
_cell.angle_beta   90.00
_cell.angle_gamma   90.00
#
_symmetry.space_group_name_H-M   'P 1'
#
loop_
_entity.id
_entity.type
_entity.pdbx_description
1 polymer ?
#
loop_
_entity_poly.entity_id
_entity_poly.type
_entity_poly.pdbx_seq_one_letter_code
_entity_poly.pdbx_strand_id
1 'polypeptide(L)'
;MRRFLKAGYDLTPDHDLVAQALTSRVAKQAVLRWFPYPQAGGREPEKPLKFSFLHRGGKALWGDGEEPVVLKGGEKYRFYVLADLERLGDDAAMRLLEPPGRVQLYGSYASLELAEARIEAPAEEPLGKYLTVKFHTPTLLQYPKAPKG
;
A
#
# COMPACT_ATOMS: atom_id res chain seq x y z
N MET A 1 18.99 -12.48 -6.36
CA MET A 1 18.72 -11.06 -6.63
C MET A 1 17.30 -10.78 -6.19
N ARG A 2 17.08 -9.85 -5.26
CA ARG A 2 15.74 -9.56 -4.72
C ARG A 2 14.92 -8.84 -5.79
N ARG A 3 13.64 -9.17 -5.93
CA ARG A 3 12.72 -8.63 -6.92
C ARG A 3 11.42 -8.24 -6.23
N PHE A 4 10.78 -7.21 -6.73
CA PHE A 4 9.55 -6.70 -6.17
C PHE A 4 8.49 -6.57 -7.24
N LEU A 5 7.29 -7.13 -6.99
CA LEU A 5 6.13 -6.80 -7.79
C LEU A 5 5.54 -5.48 -7.27
N LYS A 6 5.50 -4.46 -8.13
CA LYS A 6 4.77 -3.22 -7.88
C LYS A 6 3.46 -3.24 -8.67
N ALA A 7 2.34 -3.35 -7.96
CA ALA A 7 1.00 -3.32 -8.54
C ALA A 7 0.28 -2.02 -8.14
N GLY A 8 -0.20 -1.26 -9.13
CA GLY A 8 -1.01 -0.06 -8.95
C GLY A 8 -2.48 -0.36 -9.17
N TYR A 9 -3.33 0.14 -8.29
CA TYR A 9 -4.78 -0.07 -8.33
C TYR A 9 -5.53 1.25 -8.31
N ASP A 10 -6.63 1.29 -9.05
CA ASP A 10 -7.63 2.35 -8.97
C ASP A 10 -8.79 1.88 -8.08
N LEU A 11 -9.06 2.65 -7.02
CA LEU A 11 -10.15 2.42 -6.07
C LEU A 11 -11.21 3.51 -6.25
N THR A 12 -12.44 3.13 -6.50
CA THR A 12 -13.58 4.07 -6.64
C THR A 12 -14.67 3.70 -5.62
N PRO A 13 -14.83 4.46 -4.53
CA PRO A 13 -15.90 4.26 -3.57
C PRO A 13 -17.29 4.48 -4.18
N ASP A 14 -18.28 3.66 -3.83
CA ASP A 14 -19.66 3.88 -4.30
C ASP A 14 -20.33 5.08 -3.61
N HIS A 15 -19.89 5.39 -2.38
CA HIS A 15 -20.37 6.49 -1.55
C HIS A 15 -19.20 7.19 -0.86
N ASP A 16 -19.47 8.38 -0.29
CA ASP A 16 -18.48 9.09 0.52
C ASP A 16 -18.01 8.20 1.69
N LEU A 17 -16.70 8.06 1.84
CA LEU A 17 -16.05 7.29 2.90
C LEU A 17 -15.19 8.19 3.78
N VAL A 18 -15.40 8.09 5.09
CA VAL A 18 -14.53 8.71 6.09
C VAL A 18 -13.38 7.75 6.38
N ALA A 19 -12.18 8.10 5.90
CA ALA A 19 -10.98 7.32 6.07
C ALA A 19 -10.17 7.79 7.28
N GLN A 20 -9.33 6.88 7.81
CA GLN A 20 -8.34 7.24 8.82
C GLN A 20 -7.25 8.13 8.21
N ALA A 21 -6.60 8.95 9.04
CA ALA A 21 -5.55 9.88 8.63
C ALA A 21 -4.47 9.22 7.77
N LEU A 22 -4.08 7.98 8.08
CA LEU A 22 -3.19 7.19 7.24
C LEU A 22 -3.99 6.38 6.21
N THR A 23 -4.21 6.95 5.04
CA THR A 23 -5.00 6.32 3.96
C THR A 23 -4.40 5.02 3.42
N SER A 24 -3.13 4.73 3.72
CA SER A 24 -2.51 3.42 3.47
C SER A 24 -3.23 2.28 4.19
N ARG A 25 -3.96 2.56 5.28
CA ARG A 25 -4.84 1.57 5.93
C ARG A 25 -6.06 1.21 5.09
N VAL A 26 -6.59 2.16 4.30
CA VAL A 26 -7.66 1.89 3.34
C VAL A 26 -7.15 0.96 2.25
N ALA A 27 -5.99 1.27 1.66
CA ALA A 27 -5.32 0.42 0.67
C ALA A 27 -5.07 -1.01 1.21
N LYS A 28 -4.55 -1.10 2.44
CA LYS A 28 -4.35 -2.39 3.11
C LYS A 28 -5.66 -3.16 3.28
N GLN A 29 -6.73 -2.50 3.73
CA GLN A 29 -8.02 -3.15 3.88
C GLN A 29 -8.60 -3.60 2.53
N ALA A 30 -8.47 -2.77 1.48
CA ALA A 30 -8.97 -3.08 0.15
C ALA A 30 -8.34 -4.37 -0.41
N VAL A 31 -7.04 -4.58 -0.16
CA VAL A 31 -6.31 -5.74 -0.67
C VAL A 31 -6.49 -6.97 0.23
N LEU A 32 -6.30 -6.81 1.56
CA LEU A 32 -6.31 -7.95 2.47
C LEU A 32 -7.69 -8.59 2.70
N ARG A 33 -8.77 -7.97 2.19
CA ARG A 33 -10.11 -8.56 2.20
C ARG A 33 -10.21 -9.79 1.28
N TRP A 34 -9.43 -9.83 0.20
CA TRP A 34 -9.47 -10.91 -0.78
C TRP A 34 -8.10 -11.57 -0.99
N PHE A 35 -7.02 -10.90 -0.63
CA PHE A 35 -5.67 -11.45 -0.68
C PHE A 35 -5.32 -12.14 0.65
N PRO A 36 -5.25 -13.48 0.69
CA PRO A 36 -4.98 -14.21 1.92
C PRO A 36 -3.52 -14.04 2.33
N TYR A 37 -3.28 -13.18 3.32
CA TYR A 37 -1.95 -12.96 3.90
C TYR A 37 -2.02 -13.07 5.43
N PRO A 38 -1.88 -14.28 6.00
CA PRO A 38 -2.05 -14.51 7.44
C PRO A 38 -1.01 -13.75 8.28
N GLN A 39 0.18 -13.50 7.73
CA GLN A 39 1.25 -12.73 8.38
C GLN A 39 0.99 -11.20 8.36
N ALA A 40 -0.13 -10.72 7.81
CA ALA A 40 -0.52 -9.31 7.83
C ALA A 40 -0.55 -8.71 9.24
N GLY A 41 -0.92 -9.53 10.24
CA GLY A 41 -0.97 -9.20 11.66
C GLY A 41 0.28 -9.60 12.46
N GLY A 42 1.24 -10.28 11.83
CA GLY A 42 2.46 -10.76 12.50
C GLY A 42 3.31 -9.63 13.07
N ARG A 43 4.07 -9.93 14.12
CA ARG A 43 5.01 -8.99 14.77
C ARG A 43 6.36 -8.89 14.07
N GLU A 44 6.59 -9.74 13.06
CA GLU A 44 7.84 -9.77 12.33
C GLU A 44 8.14 -8.41 11.69
N PRO A 45 9.40 -7.93 11.83
CA PRO A 45 9.83 -6.73 11.15
C PRO A 45 9.85 -6.96 9.63
N GLU A 46 9.76 -5.87 8.86
CA GLU A 46 9.82 -5.88 7.40
C GLU A 46 8.85 -6.85 6.74
N LYS A 47 7.56 -6.52 6.68
CA LYS A 47 6.60 -7.40 6.00
C LYS A 47 6.86 -7.44 4.48
N PRO A 48 6.68 -8.59 3.81
CA PRO A 48 6.80 -8.73 2.36
C PRO A 48 5.82 -7.87 1.55
N LEU A 49 4.76 -7.36 2.18
CA LEU A 49 3.81 -6.42 1.55
C LEU A 49 3.94 -5.02 2.16
N LYS A 50 4.09 -4.02 1.29
CA LYS A 50 4.00 -2.60 1.63
C LYS A 50 2.89 -1.93 0.83
N PHE A 51 2.20 -0.99 1.46
CA PHE A 51 1.05 -0.28 0.89
C PHE A 51 1.36 1.22 0.89
N SER A 52 1.18 1.87 -0.25
CA SER A 52 1.26 3.33 -0.31
C SER A 52 0.02 3.98 0.30
N PHE A 53 0.07 5.29 0.48
CA PHE A 53 -1.13 6.11 0.65
C PHE A 53 -2.00 6.07 -0.62
N LEU A 54 -3.27 6.42 -0.47
CA LEU A 54 -4.13 6.73 -1.61
C LEU A 54 -3.67 8.05 -2.25
N HIS A 55 -3.81 8.17 -3.56
CA HIS A 55 -3.48 9.35 -4.34
C HIS A 55 -4.69 9.84 -5.11
N ARG A 56 -4.90 11.16 -5.13
CA ARG A 56 -5.89 11.83 -5.97
C ARG A 56 -5.18 12.86 -6.83
N GLY A 57 -5.33 12.76 -8.16
CA GLY A 57 -4.65 13.67 -9.10
C GLY A 57 -3.11 13.68 -8.90
N GLY A 58 -2.51 12.53 -8.59
CA GLY A 58 -1.07 12.39 -8.37
C GLY A 58 -0.56 12.84 -6.99
N LYS A 59 -1.40 13.45 -6.15
CA LYS A 59 -1.03 13.84 -4.78
C LYS A 59 -1.45 12.76 -3.79
N ALA A 60 -0.52 12.31 -2.96
CA ALA A 60 -0.84 11.42 -1.85
C ALA A 60 -1.77 12.12 -0.85
N LEU A 61 -2.70 11.36 -0.28
CA LEU A 61 -3.68 11.82 0.69
C LEU A 61 -3.34 11.25 2.06
N TRP A 62 -3.22 12.13 3.05
CA TRP A 62 -3.16 11.78 4.45
C TRP A 62 -3.83 12.90 5.26
N GLY A 63 -4.29 12.57 6.46
CA GLY A 63 -4.77 13.54 7.43
C GLY A 63 -3.64 13.97 8.36
N ASP A 64 -3.74 15.18 8.87
CA ASP A 64 -2.94 15.70 9.99
C ASP A 64 -3.40 15.15 11.35
N GLY A 65 -4.60 14.56 11.40
CA GLY A 65 -5.21 14.04 12.61
C GLY A 65 -6.25 14.98 13.23
N GLU A 66 -6.39 16.19 12.72
CA GLU A 66 -7.40 17.16 13.13
C GLU A 66 -8.67 17.00 12.28
N GLU A 67 -8.50 16.85 10.96
CA GLU A 67 -9.60 16.64 10.03
C GLU A 67 -9.66 15.19 9.49
N PRO A 68 -10.88 14.63 9.33
CA PRO A 68 -11.04 13.34 8.69
C PRO A 68 -10.72 13.43 7.20
N VAL A 69 -10.02 12.43 6.67
CA VAL A 69 -9.83 12.30 5.22
C VAL A 69 -11.11 11.75 4.61
N VAL A 70 -11.80 12.54 3.80
CA VAL A 70 -13.02 12.11 3.09
C VAL A 70 -12.66 11.68 1.68
N LEU A 71 -12.93 10.42 1.35
CA LEU A 71 -12.91 9.91 -0.02
C LEU A 71 -14.31 10.09 -0.60
N LYS A 72 -14.43 10.89 -1.66
CA LYS A 72 -15.72 11.15 -2.32
C LYS A 72 -16.17 9.95 -3.14
N GLY A 73 -17.46 9.64 -3.05
CA GLY A 73 -18.09 8.62 -3.88
C GLY A 73 -17.94 8.95 -5.37
N GLY A 74 -17.66 7.94 -6.18
CA GLY A 74 -17.44 8.08 -7.62
C GLY A 74 -16.08 8.68 -8.02
N GLU A 75 -15.29 9.22 -7.09
CA GLU A 75 -13.92 9.66 -7.38
C GLU A 75 -12.96 8.46 -7.41
N LYS A 76 -11.99 8.53 -8.33
CA LYS A 76 -10.95 7.52 -8.49
C LYS A 76 -9.71 7.87 -7.68
N TYR A 77 -9.28 6.92 -6.84
CA TYR A 77 -8.10 7.04 -5.99
C TYR A 77 -7.08 5.95 -6.33
N ARG A 78 -5.82 6.33 -6.60
CA ARG A 78 -4.76 5.37 -6.94
C ARG A 78 -3.91 5.00 -5.74
N PHE A 79 -3.58 3.73 -5.59
CA PHE A 79 -2.57 3.29 -4.63
C PHE A 79 -1.70 2.17 -5.20
N TYR A 80 -0.58 1.91 -4.54
CA TYR A 80 0.39 0.91 -4.94
C TYR A 80 0.62 -0.09 -3.82
N VAL A 81 0.75 -1.36 -4.22
CA VAL A 81 1.22 -2.46 -3.40
C VAL A 81 2.59 -2.86 -3.91
N LEU A 82 3.56 -2.93 -3.01
CA LEU A 82 4.87 -3.51 -3.29
C LEU A 82 4.96 -4.85 -2.58
N ALA A 83 5.17 -5.92 -3.34
CA ALA A 83 5.33 -7.28 -2.86
C ALA A 83 6.75 -7.78 -3.11
N ASP A 84 7.40 -8.26 -2.06
CA ASP A 84 8.70 -8.94 -2.11
C ASP A 84 8.52 -10.37 -2.63
N LEU A 85 8.99 -10.65 -3.84
CA LEU A 85 8.76 -11.92 -4.53
C LEU A 85 9.47 -13.08 -3.82
N GLU A 86 10.69 -12.86 -3.33
CA GLU A 86 11.49 -13.90 -2.68
C GLU A 86 10.94 -14.29 -1.31
N ARG A 87 10.24 -13.37 -0.63
CA ARG A 87 9.64 -13.65 0.69
C ARG A 87 8.18 -14.07 0.63
N LEU A 88 7.42 -13.52 -0.31
CA LEU A 88 6.00 -13.86 -0.48
C LEU A 88 5.79 -15.12 -1.33
N GLY A 89 6.72 -15.37 -2.27
CA GLY A 89 6.59 -16.37 -3.33
C GLY A 89 5.92 -15.80 -4.58
N ASP A 90 6.44 -16.15 -5.75
CA ASP A 90 5.97 -15.66 -7.05
C ASP A 90 4.46 -15.97 -7.26
N ASP A 91 4.01 -17.19 -7.00
CA ASP A 91 2.60 -17.59 -7.14
C ASP A 91 1.65 -16.74 -6.29
N ALA A 92 2.01 -16.53 -5.02
CA ALA A 92 1.22 -15.71 -4.12
C ALA A 92 1.24 -14.24 -4.57
N ALA A 93 2.39 -13.72 -5.00
CA ALA A 93 2.48 -12.36 -5.52
C ALA A 93 1.65 -12.16 -6.79
N MET A 94 1.63 -13.12 -7.73
CA MET A 94 0.88 -13.01 -8.99
C MET A 94 -0.63 -12.90 -8.76
N ARG A 95 -1.17 -13.45 -7.67
CA ARG A 95 -2.59 -13.27 -7.30
C ARG A 95 -2.96 -11.81 -7.07
N LEU A 96 -2.01 -10.93 -6.78
CA LEU A 96 -2.26 -9.49 -6.69
C LEU A 96 -2.72 -8.89 -8.04
N LEU A 97 -2.38 -9.52 -9.16
CA LEU A 97 -2.75 -9.05 -10.49
C LEU A 97 -4.22 -9.30 -10.85
N GLU A 98 -4.95 -10.03 -10.00
CA GLU A 98 -6.33 -10.43 -10.24
C GLU A 98 -7.24 -9.91 -9.11
N PRO A 99 -7.44 -8.59 -9.00
CA PRO A 99 -8.35 -8.05 -7.98
C PRO A 99 -9.79 -8.50 -8.27
N PRO A 100 -10.65 -8.64 -7.25
CA PRO A 100 -12.00 -9.14 -7.39
C PRO A 100 -12.98 -8.19 -8.10
N GLY A 101 -12.52 -7.04 -8.60
CA GLY A 101 -13.33 -5.98 -9.21
C GLY A 101 -14.16 -5.16 -8.21
N ARG A 102 -14.68 -5.79 -7.15
CA ARG A 102 -15.37 -5.11 -6.05
C ARG A 102 -14.86 -5.56 -4.68
N VAL A 103 -14.77 -4.61 -3.76
CA VAL A 103 -14.32 -4.83 -2.38
C VAL A 103 -15.20 -4.10 -1.39
N GLN A 104 -15.31 -4.63 -0.17
CA GLN A 104 -16.05 -4.00 0.91
C GLN A 104 -15.10 -3.20 1.83
N LEU A 105 -15.36 -1.91 1.98
CA LEU A 105 -14.60 -0.95 2.76
C LEU A 105 -15.51 -0.18 3.70
N TYR A 106 -15.19 -0.20 5.00
CA TYR A 106 -15.90 0.57 6.05
C TYR A 106 -17.45 0.49 5.98
N GLY A 107 -17.99 -0.69 5.66
CA GLY A 107 -19.45 -0.91 5.58
C GLY A 107 -20.08 -0.54 4.24
N SER A 108 -19.32 -0.02 3.27
CA SER A 108 -19.76 0.23 1.90
C SER A 108 -18.95 -0.60 0.89
N TYR A 109 -19.32 -0.51 -0.38
CA TYR A 109 -18.59 -1.11 -1.49
C TYR A 109 -17.77 -0.07 -2.26
N ALA A 110 -16.72 -0.57 -2.92
CA ALA A 110 -15.90 0.19 -3.85
C ALA A 110 -15.50 -0.72 -5.02
N SER A 111 -15.35 -0.14 -6.21
CA SER A 111 -14.67 -0.82 -7.32
C SER A 111 -13.16 -0.79 -7.10
N LEU A 112 -12.49 -1.87 -7.50
CA LEU A 112 -11.05 -2.02 -7.43
C LEU A 112 -10.53 -2.62 -8.73
N GLU A 113 -9.76 -1.83 -9.47
CA GLU A 113 -9.22 -2.20 -10.78
C GLU A 113 -7.70 -2.22 -10.73
N LEU A 114 -7.06 -3.22 -11.35
CA LEU A 114 -5.62 -3.18 -11.59
C LEU A 114 -5.34 -2.17 -12.70
N ALA A 115 -4.58 -1.12 -12.37
CA ALA A 115 -4.24 -0.06 -13.32
C ALA A 115 -2.88 -0.34 -14.00
N GLU A 116 -1.91 -0.85 -13.25
CA GLU A 116 -0.57 -1.14 -13.76
C GLU A 116 0.11 -2.19 -12.88
N ALA A 117 1.04 -2.95 -13.46
CA ALA A 117 1.89 -3.84 -12.71
C ALA A 117 3.26 -3.98 -13.38
N ARG A 118 4.32 -4.03 -12.58
CA ARG A 118 5.67 -4.28 -13.07
C ARG A 118 6.53 -4.95 -12.01
N ILE A 119 7.46 -5.79 -12.46
CA ILE A 119 8.50 -6.35 -11.60
C ILE A 119 9.70 -5.40 -11.62
N GLU A 120 10.14 -4.97 -10.44
CA GLU A 120 11.28 -4.09 -10.24
C GLU A 120 12.38 -4.84 -9.50
N ALA A 121 13.63 -4.55 -9.83
CA ALA A 121 14.77 -4.91 -9.01
C ALA A 121 15.17 -3.69 -8.15
N PRO A 122 15.79 -3.89 -6.97
CA PRO A 122 16.43 -2.80 -6.25
C PRO A 122 17.40 -2.06 -7.18
N ALA A 123 17.40 -0.73 -7.09
CA ALA A 123 18.40 0.07 -7.78
C ALA A 123 19.79 -0.31 -7.29
N GLU A 124 20.75 -0.41 -8.19
CA GLU A 124 22.15 -0.56 -7.81
C GLU A 124 22.61 0.74 -7.15
N GLU A 125 23.07 0.65 -5.91
CA GLU A 125 23.62 1.81 -5.21
C GLU A 125 25.02 2.13 -5.76
N PRO A 126 25.28 3.36 -6.23
CA PRO A 126 26.60 3.73 -6.69
C PRO A 126 27.55 3.81 -5.47
N LEU A 127 28.49 2.88 -5.39
CA LEU A 127 29.53 2.86 -4.36
C LEU A 127 30.32 4.19 -4.36
N GLY A 128 30.58 4.72 -3.16
CA GLY A 128 31.41 5.92 -2.97
C GLY A 128 30.74 7.26 -3.28
N LYS A 129 29.41 7.31 -3.44
CA LYS A 129 28.67 8.57 -3.66
C LYS A 129 27.74 8.90 -2.49
N TYR A 130 27.55 10.20 -2.25
CA TYR A 130 26.49 10.68 -1.37
C TYR A 130 25.13 10.46 -2.02
N LEU A 131 24.15 9.99 -1.23
CA LEU A 131 22.78 9.76 -1.67
C LEU A 131 21.84 10.78 -1.05
N THR A 132 20.95 11.34 -1.87
CA THR A 132 19.84 12.17 -1.39
C THR A 132 18.57 11.33 -1.36
N VAL A 133 18.01 11.13 -0.17
CA VAL A 133 16.73 10.43 0.02
C VAL A 133 15.64 11.48 0.23
N LYS A 134 14.61 11.44 -0.61
CA LYS A 134 13.45 12.35 -0.52
C LYS A 134 12.20 11.59 -0.11
N PHE A 135 11.56 12.03 0.98
CA PHE A 135 10.30 11.46 1.43
C PHE A 135 9.13 12.24 0.81
N HIS A 136 8.39 11.59 -0.08
CA HIS A 136 7.22 12.16 -0.74
C HIS A 136 5.92 12.00 0.07
N THR A 137 5.97 11.23 1.15
CA THR A 137 4.88 11.01 2.10
C THR A 137 5.46 11.02 3.51
N PRO A 138 4.66 11.33 4.55
CA PRO A 138 5.09 11.22 5.94
C PRO A 138 5.71 9.85 6.20
N THR A 139 6.96 9.84 6.67
CA THR A 139 7.74 8.62 6.89
C THR A 139 8.06 8.49 8.36
N LEU A 140 7.59 7.41 8.98
CA LEU A 140 7.81 7.14 10.40
C LEU A 140 9.15 6.44 10.59
N LEU A 141 10.14 7.18 11.07
CA LEU A 141 11.42 6.65 11.50
C LEU A 141 11.35 6.41 13.01
N GLN A 142 11.11 5.16 13.39
CA GLN A 142 11.10 4.75 14.79
C GLN A 142 12.44 4.13 15.14
N TYR A 143 13.06 4.61 16.22
CA TYR A 143 14.20 3.91 16.81
C TYR A 143 13.74 2.51 17.27
N PRO A 144 14.53 1.45 17.04
CA PRO A 144 14.20 0.13 17.57
C PRO A 144 14.05 0.25 19.08
N LYS A 145 12.87 -0.11 19.60
CA LYS A 145 12.66 -0.15 21.04
C LYS A 145 13.63 -1.19 21.61
N ALA A 146 14.38 -0.81 22.65
CA ALA A 146 15.22 -1.75 23.36
C ALA A 146 14.38 -2.99 23.75
N PRO A 147 14.91 -4.21 23.59
CA PRO A 147 14.20 -5.40 24.03
C PRO A 147 13.89 -5.24 25.52
N LYS A 148 12.62 -5.46 25.89
CA LYS A 148 12.26 -5.59 27.30
C LYS A 148 12.84 -6.93 27.76
N GLY A 149 13.87 -6.86 28.60
CA GLY A 149 14.43 -8.03 29.30
C GLY A 149 13.44 -8.62 30.30
#